data_AF-A0A835YK79-F1
#
_entry.id   AF-A0A835YK79-F1
#
_cell.length_a   1.000
_cell.length_b   1.000
_cell.length_c   1.000
_cell.angle_alpha   90.00
_cell.angle_beta   90.00
_cell.angle_gamma   90.00
#
_symmetry.space_group_name_H-M   'P 1'
#
loop_
_entity.id
_entity.type
_entity.pdbx_description
1 polymer ?
#
loop_
_entity_poly.entity_id
_entity_poly.type
_entity_poly.pdbx_seq_one_letter_code
_entity_poly.pdbx_strand_id
1 'polypeptide(L)'
;MQIDSHSQFVSGWDSFPVTDMKNTPSYPYSALTHYPPSVDWPNYDEPAHRICGAKFADSDIESQIVRLTVTARFEREFQTVPCRAPFIGAGYVFAHASFLAVMPFDPYVPWVFMGEEILFSLRLHTWGYDIYSPTHNTASHIYVREHKPKFWETVGRLFQQDGIHNDIQGYIINRPKYIIGYPESSSEQVDATLLAHTDVYGVGPKRPLAEYMAMVGLDPVAKEASRIDWCVKCEAPRPVTPFELPPQAVQ
;
A
#
# COMPACT_ATOMS: atom_id res chain seq x y z
N MET A 1 8.89 2.27 -10.86
CA MET A 1 7.89 3.23 -10.36
C MET A 1 6.52 2.73 -10.79
N GLN A 2 5.58 2.67 -9.85
CA GLN A 2 4.16 2.40 -10.09
C GLN A 2 3.39 3.67 -9.78
N ILE A 3 2.41 4.00 -10.61
CA ILE A 3 1.56 5.17 -10.48
C ILE A 3 0.15 4.85 -10.96
N ASP A 4 -0.80 5.60 -10.45
CA ASP A 4 -2.11 5.68 -11.06
C ASP A 4 -2.06 6.41 -12.41
N SER A 5 -3.05 6.09 -13.24
CA SER A 5 -3.33 6.87 -14.43
C SER A 5 -3.77 8.29 -14.05
N HIS A 6 -3.54 9.29 -14.92
CA HIS A 6 -3.93 10.69 -14.70
C HIS A 6 -3.10 11.44 -13.65
N SER A 7 -1.82 11.09 -13.51
CA SER A 7 -0.86 11.86 -12.74
C SER A 7 -0.22 12.98 -13.56
N GLN A 8 0.10 14.10 -12.90
CA GLN A 8 0.96 15.16 -13.43
C GLN A 8 2.22 15.23 -12.58
N PHE A 9 3.39 15.35 -13.22
CA PHE A 9 4.68 15.30 -12.54
C PHE A 9 5.34 16.67 -12.46
N VAL A 10 6.04 16.91 -11.36
CA VAL A 10 6.86 18.10 -11.16
C VAL A 10 8.19 17.98 -11.90
N SER A 11 8.90 19.09 -12.06
CA SER A 11 10.30 19.03 -12.52
C SER A 11 11.16 18.28 -11.48
N GLY A 12 12.01 17.36 -11.94
CA GLY A 12 12.84 16.54 -11.04
C GLY A 12 12.11 15.36 -10.38
N TRP A 13 10.92 15.00 -10.86
CA TRP A 13 10.12 13.88 -10.36
C TRP A 13 10.86 12.54 -10.31
N ASP A 14 11.87 12.36 -11.15
CA ASP A 14 12.71 11.15 -11.23
C ASP A 14 13.93 11.22 -10.30
N SER A 15 14.44 12.42 -10.06
CA SER A 15 15.67 12.67 -9.33
C SER A 15 15.45 12.73 -7.81
N PHE A 16 14.35 13.34 -7.36
CA PHE A 16 14.02 13.40 -5.93
C PHE A 16 13.80 12.00 -5.32
N PRO A 17 12.97 11.12 -5.89
CA PRO A 17 12.72 9.80 -5.29
C PRO A 17 13.94 8.88 -5.36
N VAL A 18 14.80 9.01 -6.38
CA VAL A 18 16.07 8.27 -6.43
C VAL A 18 16.99 8.70 -5.28
N THR A 19 17.08 10.01 -5.03
CA THR A 19 17.90 10.56 -3.94
C THR A 19 17.35 10.12 -2.58
N ASP A 20 16.05 10.28 -2.36
CA ASP A 20 15.35 9.81 -1.17
C ASP A 20 15.61 8.33 -0.93
N MET A 21 15.39 7.49 -1.95
CA MET A 21 15.53 6.05 -1.83
C MET A 21 16.95 5.66 -1.40
N LYS A 22 17.99 6.29 -1.94
CA LYS A 22 19.39 6.07 -1.52
C LYS A 22 19.69 6.57 -0.11
N ASN A 23 18.95 7.56 0.39
CA ASN A 23 19.09 8.10 1.74
C ASN A 23 18.29 7.32 2.79
N THR A 24 17.50 6.32 2.39
CA THR A 24 16.82 5.43 3.35
C THR A 24 17.82 4.47 4.01
N PRO A 25 17.68 4.18 5.31
CA PRO A 25 18.56 3.23 6.02
C PRO A 25 18.57 1.81 5.46
N SER A 26 17.52 1.38 4.78
CA SER A 26 17.33 0.03 4.27
C SER A 26 17.51 -0.09 2.76
N TYR A 27 18.04 0.92 2.07
CA TYR A 27 18.36 0.84 0.65
C TYR A 27 19.17 -0.44 0.32
N PRO A 28 18.83 -1.22 -0.72
CA PRO A 28 17.78 -1.01 -1.72
C PRO A 28 16.38 -1.57 -1.36
N TYR A 29 16.18 -2.07 -0.15
CA TYR A 29 14.92 -2.66 0.36
C TYR A 29 13.92 -1.63 0.86
N SER A 30 13.81 -0.55 0.13
CA SER A 30 13.00 0.59 0.50
C SER A 30 11.93 0.80 -0.56
N ALA A 31 10.73 1.14 -0.10
CA ALA A 31 9.64 1.60 -0.94
C ALA A 31 9.22 3.00 -0.48
N LEU A 32 9.30 3.98 -1.38
CA LEU A 32 8.77 5.32 -1.16
C LEU A 32 7.33 5.37 -1.65
N THR A 33 6.46 6.00 -0.88
CA THR A 33 5.03 6.12 -1.20
C THR A 33 4.39 7.30 -0.49
N HIS A 34 3.36 7.86 -1.08
CA HIS A 34 2.42 8.79 -0.47
C HIS A 34 1.15 8.80 -1.32
N TYR A 35 0.11 9.50 -0.88
CA TYR A 35 -0.96 9.89 -1.79
C TYR A 35 -0.61 11.20 -2.46
N PRO A 36 -0.48 11.24 -3.80
CA PRO A 36 -0.36 12.49 -4.52
C PRO A 36 -1.53 13.42 -4.19
N PRO A 37 -1.34 14.73 -3.99
CA PRO A 37 -2.44 15.69 -3.87
C PRO A 37 -3.29 15.74 -5.15
N SER A 38 -4.54 16.21 -5.04
CA SER A 38 -5.39 16.41 -6.23
C SER A 38 -4.82 17.51 -7.13
N VAL A 39 -4.97 17.39 -8.46
CA VAL A 39 -4.51 18.42 -9.43
C VAL A 39 -5.11 19.81 -9.22
N ASP A 40 -6.25 19.91 -8.53
CA ASP A 40 -6.84 21.20 -8.13
C ASP A 40 -5.97 21.96 -7.11
N TRP A 41 -4.92 21.31 -6.62
CA TRP A 41 -3.86 21.89 -5.81
C TRP A 41 -2.64 22.18 -6.69
N PRO A 42 -2.45 23.42 -7.18
CA PRO A 42 -1.36 23.79 -8.07
C PRO A 42 0.02 23.84 -7.38
N ASN A 43 0.15 23.38 -6.14
CA ASN A 43 1.41 23.46 -5.39
C ASN A 43 2.28 22.23 -5.69
N TYR A 44 3.13 22.41 -6.69
CA TYR A 44 4.19 21.47 -7.09
C TYR A 44 5.45 21.54 -6.21
N ASP A 45 5.40 22.33 -5.14
CA ASP A 45 6.49 22.51 -4.17
C ASP A 45 5.93 22.36 -2.74
N GLU A 46 5.42 21.17 -2.44
CA GLU A 46 4.95 20.82 -1.10
C GLU A 46 5.59 19.53 -0.59
N PRO A 47 5.76 19.38 0.73
CA PRO A 47 6.19 18.13 1.33
C PRO A 47 5.22 16.99 1.00
N ALA A 48 5.73 15.77 0.84
CA ALA A 48 4.84 14.62 0.65
C ALA A 48 4.06 14.31 1.93
N HIS A 49 2.79 13.93 1.79
CA HIS A 49 1.96 13.58 2.93
C HIS A 49 2.12 12.10 3.32
N ARG A 50 2.50 11.87 4.58
CA ARG A 50 2.60 10.52 5.15
C ARG A 50 1.24 9.85 5.30
N ILE A 51 1.18 8.56 4.95
CA ILE A 51 0.00 7.71 5.17
C ILE A 51 0.15 7.05 6.55
N CYS A 52 -0.30 7.73 7.61
CA CYS A 52 -0.14 7.29 9.00
C CYS A 52 -1.43 6.70 9.62
N GLY A 53 -2.51 6.57 8.86
CA GLY A 53 -3.80 6.15 9.38
C GLY A 53 -4.39 4.99 8.59
N ALA A 54 -5.21 4.21 9.28
CA ALA A 54 -6.04 3.17 8.69
C ALA A 54 -7.33 3.05 9.49
N LYS A 55 -8.37 2.50 8.86
CA LYS A 55 -9.64 2.12 9.50
C LYS A 55 -10.20 0.87 8.84
N PHE A 56 -11.12 0.20 9.50
CA PHE A 56 -11.91 -0.87 8.87
C PHE A 56 -13.09 -0.23 8.12
N ALA A 57 -13.39 -0.73 6.93
CA ALA A 57 -14.45 -0.16 6.10
C ALA A 57 -15.84 -0.35 6.73
N ASP A 58 -16.61 0.73 6.83
CA ASP A 58 -17.95 0.73 7.44
C ASP A 58 -19.03 0.11 6.53
N SER A 59 -18.77 0.03 5.22
CA SER A 59 -19.74 -0.48 4.24
C SER A 59 -19.66 -2.01 4.11
N ASP A 60 -20.83 -2.67 4.08
CA ASP A 60 -20.94 -4.10 3.83
C ASP A 60 -20.31 -4.53 2.48
N ILE A 61 -20.36 -3.64 1.48
CA ILE A 61 -19.78 -3.87 0.14
C ILE A 61 -18.25 -3.98 0.22
N GLU A 62 -17.64 -3.16 1.06
CA GLU A 62 -16.19 -3.16 1.31
C GLU A 62 -15.80 -4.15 2.42
N SER A 63 -16.80 -4.78 3.04
CA SER A 63 -16.65 -6.03 3.79
C SER A 63 -15.67 -5.90 4.97
N GLN A 64 -15.63 -4.76 5.67
CA GLN A 64 -14.67 -4.52 6.77
C GLN A 64 -13.19 -4.64 6.35
N ILE A 65 -12.85 -4.51 5.07
CA ILE A 65 -11.45 -4.47 4.66
C ILE A 65 -10.77 -3.20 5.19
N VAL A 66 -9.45 -3.27 5.44
CA VAL A 66 -8.68 -2.10 5.88
C VAL A 66 -8.64 -1.05 4.76
N ARG A 67 -9.00 0.18 5.09
CA ARG A 67 -8.82 1.38 4.27
C ARG A 67 -7.80 2.30 4.90
N LEU A 68 -6.87 2.77 4.10
CA LEU A 68 -5.89 3.73 4.56
C LEU A 68 -6.52 5.12 4.64
N THR A 69 -6.05 5.92 5.59
CA THR A 69 -6.50 7.30 5.78
C THR A 69 -5.30 8.21 5.96
N VAL A 70 -5.37 9.39 5.35
CA VAL A 70 -4.44 10.47 5.67
C VAL A 70 -4.95 11.11 6.96
N THR A 71 -4.23 10.92 8.05
CA THR A 71 -4.67 11.38 9.37
C THR A 71 -4.53 12.90 9.58
N ALA A 72 -3.72 13.60 8.77
CA ALA A 72 -3.72 15.05 8.52
C ALA A 72 -2.57 15.42 7.56
N ARG A 73 -2.55 16.66 7.03
CA ARG A 73 -1.32 17.27 6.51
C ARG A 73 -0.38 17.58 7.67
N PHE A 74 0.41 16.58 8.08
CA PHE A 74 1.37 16.74 9.19
C PHE A 74 2.59 17.56 8.79
N GLU A 75 3.01 17.44 7.53
CA GLU A 75 4.16 18.13 7.02
C GLU A 75 3.82 19.57 6.67
N ARG A 76 4.44 20.51 7.38
CA ARG A 76 4.49 21.92 7.01
C ARG A 76 5.83 22.31 6.41
N GLU A 77 6.84 21.45 6.58
CA GLU A 77 8.22 21.66 6.19
C GLU A 77 8.73 20.40 5.48
N PHE A 78 9.71 20.56 4.60
CA PHE A 78 10.35 19.44 3.94
C PHE A 78 11.21 18.67 4.93
N GLN A 79 11.06 17.35 4.92
CA GLN A 79 11.93 16.46 5.67
C GLN A 79 13.29 16.37 4.97
N THR A 80 14.37 16.29 5.75
CA THR A 80 15.74 16.21 5.20
C THR A 80 16.09 14.80 4.72
N VAL A 81 15.38 13.79 5.24
CA VAL A 81 15.49 12.39 4.87
C VAL A 81 14.10 11.75 4.86
N PRO A 82 13.87 10.68 4.08
CA PRO A 82 12.57 10.01 4.06
C PRO A 82 12.16 9.48 5.42
N CYS A 83 10.93 9.79 5.84
CA CYS A 83 10.34 9.29 7.08
C CYS A 83 9.83 7.87 6.89
N ARG A 84 9.95 7.01 7.91
CA ARG A 84 9.27 5.71 7.90
C ARG A 84 7.77 5.90 7.78
N ALA A 85 7.13 5.02 7.02
CA ALA A 85 5.68 4.98 6.86
C ALA A 85 5.14 3.55 7.07
N PRO A 86 3.92 3.39 7.60
CA PRO A 86 3.33 2.08 7.90
C PRO A 86 2.71 1.40 6.68
N PHE A 87 2.27 2.19 5.69
CA PHE A 87 1.44 1.72 4.58
C PHE A 87 1.91 2.26 3.24
N ILE A 88 1.66 1.47 2.19
CA ILE A 88 1.79 1.82 0.77
C ILE A 88 0.47 2.39 0.27
N GLY A 89 0.54 3.59 -0.32
CA GLY A 89 -0.49 4.06 -1.24
C GLY A 89 -0.20 3.50 -2.64
N ALA A 90 -1.06 2.64 -3.16
CA ALA A 90 -0.77 1.89 -4.39
C ALA A 90 -0.71 2.79 -5.65
N GLY A 91 -1.29 3.98 -5.59
CA GLY A 91 -1.29 4.98 -6.68
C GLY A 91 0.02 5.76 -6.85
N TYR A 92 0.99 5.62 -5.94
CA TYR A 92 2.37 6.11 -6.12
C TYR A 92 3.34 5.25 -5.30
N VAL A 93 4.19 4.50 -6.00
CA VAL A 93 5.24 3.66 -5.40
C VAL A 93 6.55 3.81 -6.17
N PHE A 94 7.62 4.14 -5.45
CA PHE A 94 8.98 4.18 -5.98
C PHE A 94 9.87 3.23 -5.16
N ALA A 95 10.34 2.16 -5.79
CA ALA A 95 11.15 1.13 -5.16
C ALA A 95 12.11 0.51 -6.18
N HIS A 96 13.17 -0.15 -5.70
CA HIS A 96 14.03 -0.95 -6.56
C HIS A 96 13.27 -2.18 -7.07
N ALA A 97 13.35 -2.47 -8.38
CA ALA A 97 12.53 -3.50 -9.02
C ALA A 97 12.83 -4.94 -8.54
N SER A 98 13.93 -5.18 -7.84
CA SER A 98 14.31 -6.50 -7.32
C SER A 98 13.26 -7.14 -6.41
N PHE A 99 12.38 -6.33 -5.77
CA PHE A 99 11.29 -6.91 -4.98
C PHE A 99 10.35 -7.77 -5.83
N LEU A 100 10.17 -7.47 -7.12
CA LEU A 100 9.28 -8.23 -8.00
C LEU A 100 9.78 -9.66 -8.25
N ALA A 101 11.09 -9.90 -8.13
CA ALA A 101 11.68 -11.22 -8.30
C ALA A 101 11.38 -12.15 -7.12
N VAL A 102 11.18 -11.60 -5.91
CA VAL A 102 10.94 -12.37 -4.68
C VAL A 102 9.50 -12.28 -4.19
N MET A 103 8.83 -11.16 -4.48
CA MET A 103 7.50 -10.80 -4.01
C MET A 103 6.68 -10.21 -5.18
N PRO A 104 6.34 -11.02 -6.20
CA PRO A 104 5.49 -10.58 -7.30
C PRO A 104 4.08 -10.24 -6.81
N PHE A 105 3.35 -9.40 -7.56
CA PHE A 105 1.93 -9.15 -7.29
C PHE A 105 1.12 -10.44 -7.32
N ASP A 106 0.11 -10.53 -6.46
CA ASP A 106 -0.73 -11.70 -6.32
C ASP A 106 -1.73 -11.78 -7.49
N PRO A 107 -1.64 -12.78 -8.38
CA PRO A 107 -2.54 -12.88 -9.52
C PRO A 107 -3.95 -13.36 -9.14
N TYR A 108 -4.16 -13.79 -7.89
CA TYR A 108 -5.43 -14.33 -7.39
C TYR A 108 -6.36 -13.27 -6.77
N VAL A 109 -6.02 -11.98 -6.85
CA VAL A 109 -6.85 -10.88 -6.34
C VAL A 109 -7.37 -9.93 -7.44
N PRO A 110 -7.89 -10.43 -8.58
CA PRO A 110 -8.48 -9.55 -9.58
C PRO A 110 -9.71 -8.84 -9.02
N TRP A 111 -9.98 -7.62 -9.49
CA TRP A 111 -11.14 -6.81 -9.08
C TRP A 111 -11.14 -6.33 -7.61
N VAL A 112 -10.08 -6.60 -6.85
CA VAL A 112 -9.90 -6.03 -5.51
C VAL A 112 -9.35 -4.61 -5.65
N PHE A 113 -10.24 -3.63 -5.50
CA PHE A 113 -9.89 -2.21 -5.49
C PHE A 113 -9.73 -1.63 -4.08
N MET A 114 -10.20 -2.35 -3.06
CA MET A 114 -10.03 -1.98 -1.66
C MET A 114 -9.42 -3.18 -0.93
N GLY A 115 -8.23 -3.01 -0.38
CA GLY A 115 -7.49 -4.04 0.35
C GLY A 115 -6.15 -4.42 -0.28
N GLU A 116 -5.92 -4.05 -1.53
CA GLU A 116 -4.66 -4.18 -2.24
C GLU A 116 -3.54 -3.40 -1.56
N GLU A 117 -3.84 -2.22 -1.00
CA GLU A 117 -2.85 -1.38 -0.33
C GLU A 117 -2.33 -2.01 0.96
N ILE A 118 -3.22 -2.49 1.83
CA ILE A 118 -2.81 -3.19 3.06
C ILE A 118 -2.09 -4.51 2.73
N LEU A 119 -2.56 -5.23 1.71
CA LEU A 119 -1.93 -6.47 1.26
C LEU A 119 -0.52 -6.20 0.73
N PHE A 120 -0.32 -5.13 -0.04
CA PHE A 120 1.00 -4.76 -0.52
C PHE A 120 1.91 -4.32 0.64
N SER A 121 1.37 -3.55 1.58
CA SER A 121 2.10 -3.05 2.75
C SER A 121 2.62 -4.17 3.65
N LEU A 122 1.74 -5.11 4.03
CA LEU A 122 2.13 -6.26 4.88
C LEU A 122 3.11 -7.18 4.14
N ARG A 123 2.95 -7.34 2.83
CA ARG A 123 3.85 -8.18 2.04
C ARG A 123 5.24 -7.57 1.99
N LEU A 124 5.38 -6.28 1.68
CA LEU A 124 6.69 -5.62 1.73
C LEU A 124 7.37 -5.84 3.08
N HIS A 125 6.67 -5.56 4.18
CA HIS A 125 7.25 -5.74 5.52
C HIS A 125 7.68 -7.19 5.79
N THR A 126 6.80 -8.15 5.54
CA THR A 126 7.05 -9.57 5.83
C THR A 126 8.10 -10.19 4.90
N TRP A 127 8.37 -9.57 3.75
CA TRP A 127 9.47 -9.89 2.84
C TRP A 127 10.76 -9.10 3.12
N GLY A 128 10.79 -8.27 4.17
CA GLY A 128 12.00 -7.58 4.62
C GLY A 128 12.22 -6.19 4.03
N TYR A 129 11.22 -5.63 3.34
CA TYR A 129 11.24 -4.27 2.83
C TYR A 129 10.66 -3.28 3.84
N ASP A 130 11.09 -2.04 3.68
CA ASP A 130 10.76 -0.94 4.55
C ASP A 130 10.07 0.17 3.75
N ILE A 131 8.93 0.63 4.26
CA ILE A 131 8.12 1.66 3.63
C ILE A 131 8.49 3.03 4.21
N TYR A 132 8.55 4.02 3.35
CA TYR A 132 8.88 5.41 3.67
C TYR A 132 7.99 6.38 2.90
N SER A 133 7.78 7.55 3.47
CA SER A 133 7.27 8.72 2.74
C SER A 133 8.45 9.48 2.14
N PRO A 134 8.38 9.90 0.86
CA PRO A 134 9.41 10.76 0.29
C PRO A 134 9.43 12.12 1.01
N THR A 135 10.52 12.86 0.81
CA THR A 135 10.72 14.21 1.35
C THR A 135 9.90 15.25 0.58
N HIS A 136 9.73 15.03 -0.73
CA HIS A 136 9.03 15.92 -1.64
C HIS A 136 7.85 15.23 -2.29
N ASN A 137 6.77 15.97 -2.49
CA ASN A 137 5.71 15.56 -3.39
C ASN A 137 6.20 15.71 -4.85
N THR A 138 6.17 14.64 -5.63
CA THR A 138 6.67 14.66 -7.03
C THR A 138 5.58 14.53 -8.08
N ALA A 139 4.34 14.28 -7.65
CA ALA A 139 3.21 14.10 -8.54
C ALA A 139 1.93 14.70 -7.93
N SER A 140 0.99 15.07 -8.78
CA SER A 140 -0.42 15.26 -8.41
C SER A 140 -1.28 14.26 -9.18
N HIS A 141 -2.50 14.00 -8.72
CA HIS A 141 -3.38 12.99 -9.31
C HIS A 141 -4.82 13.47 -9.48
N ILE A 142 -5.47 13.12 -10.58
CA ILE A 142 -6.88 13.42 -10.82
C ILE A 142 -7.75 12.27 -10.26
N TYR A 143 -8.09 12.33 -8.97
CA TYR A 143 -8.85 11.27 -8.30
C TYR A 143 -10.28 11.10 -8.83
N VAL A 144 -10.97 12.20 -9.11
CA VAL A 144 -12.36 12.18 -9.59
C VAL A 144 -12.39 12.75 -11.00
N ARG A 145 -12.89 11.96 -11.93
CA ARG A 145 -13.12 12.36 -13.32
C ARG A 145 -14.59 12.22 -13.63
N GLU A 146 -15.35 13.22 -13.21
CA GLU A 146 -16.80 13.24 -13.44
C GLU A 146 -17.10 13.14 -14.94
N HIS A 147 -18.07 12.31 -15.30
CA HIS A 147 -18.50 12.07 -16.68
C HIS A 147 -17.42 11.52 -17.64
N LYS A 148 -16.28 11.04 -17.14
CA LYS A 148 -15.27 10.31 -17.95
C LYS A 148 -15.45 8.81 -17.77
N PRO A 149 -15.26 8.02 -18.85
CA PRO A 149 -15.39 6.57 -18.76
C PRO A 149 -14.36 6.02 -17.77
N LYS A 150 -14.83 5.23 -16.81
CA LYS A 150 -13.98 4.41 -15.95
C LYS A 150 -13.96 2.97 -16.42
N PHE A 151 -12.89 2.26 -16.07
CA PHE A 151 -12.72 0.86 -16.41
C PHE A 151 -13.93 0.00 -15.95
N TRP A 152 -14.36 0.19 -14.71
CA TRP A 152 -15.49 -0.54 -14.14
C TRP A 152 -16.84 -0.21 -14.80
N GLU A 153 -17.04 0.99 -15.35
CA GLU A 153 -18.24 1.31 -16.13
C GLU A 153 -18.25 0.58 -17.48
N THR A 154 -17.08 0.32 -18.08
CA THR A 154 -16.98 -0.50 -19.30
C THR A 154 -17.26 -1.97 -19.00
N VAL A 155 -16.67 -2.49 -17.93
CA VAL A 155 -16.93 -3.86 -17.46
C VAL A 155 -18.40 -4.01 -17.11
N GLY A 156 -18.96 -3.06 -16.38
CA GLY A 156 -20.37 -3.05 -16.02
C GLY A 156 -21.32 -3.04 -17.21
N ARG A 157 -21.04 -2.23 -18.24
CA ARG A 157 -21.81 -2.24 -19.49
C ARG A 157 -21.73 -3.57 -20.23
N LEU A 158 -20.56 -4.21 -20.25
CA LEU A 158 -20.36 -5.49 -20.94
C LEU A 158 -21.02 -6.66 -20.20
N PHE A 159 -21.01 -6.64 -18.88
CA PHE A 159 -21.50 -7.73 -18.03
C PHE A 159 -22.80 -7.41 -17.27
N GLN A 160 -23.45 -6.29 -17.59
CA GLN A 160 -24.70 -5.82 -16.98
C GLN A 160 -24.62 -5.67 -15.44
N GLN A 161 -23.50 -5.17 -14.93
CA GLN A 161 -23.29 -4.90 -13.51
C GLN A 161 -22.80 -3.47 -13.26
N ASP A 162 -23.66 -2.61 -12.73
CA ASP A 162 -23.28 -1.24 -12.40
C ASP A 162 -22.54 -1.18 -11.07
N GLY A 163 -21.30 -0.67 -11.05
CA GLY A 163 -20.54 -0.48 -9.82
C GLY A 163 -19.02 -0.44 -10.03
N ILE A 164 -18.30 -0.01 -8.98
CA ILE A 164 -16.83 -0.16 -8.89
C ILE A 164 -16.46 -1.62 -8.62
N HIS A 165 -17.37 -2.32 -7.96
CA HIS A 165 -17.26 -3.69 -7.48
C HIS A 165 -18.21 -4.60 -8.28
N ASN A 166 -17.80 -5.84 -8.53
CA ASN A 166 -18.65 -6.86 -9.16
C ASN A 166 -18.92 -8.01 -8.18
N ASP A 167 -19.81 -8.93 -8.54
CA ASP A 167 -20.17 -10.04 -7.64
C ASP A 167 -18.98 -10.95 -7.28
N ILE A 168 -17.98 -11.05 -8.16
CA ILE A 168 -16.78 -11.86 -7.94
C ILE A 168 -15.93 -11.28 -6.79
N GLN A 169 -15.94 -9.96 -6.60
CA GLN A 169 -15.17 -9.35 -5.53
C GLN A 169 -15.57 -9.85 -4.14
N GLY A 170 -16.86 -10.07 -3.87
CA GLY A 170 -17.31 -10.57 -2.56
C GLY A 170 -16.72 -11.94 -2.22
N TYR A 171 -16.40 -12.73 -3.25
CA TYR A 171 -15.67 -13.99 -3.11
C TYR A 171 -14.16 -13.75 -2.97
N ILE A 172 -13.56 -12.99 -3.89
CA ILE A 172 -12.10 -12.78 -3.95
C ILE A 172 -11.55 -12.01 -2.74
N ILE A 173 -12.32 -11.09 -2.15
CA ILE A 173 -11.90 -10.30 -0.98
C ILE A 173 -11.55 -11.16 0.23
N ASN A 174 -12.06 -12.40 0.30
CA ASN A 174 -11.72 -13.34 1.35
C ASN A 174 -10.25 -13.77 1.30
N ARG A 175 -9.57 -13.69 0.14
CA ARG A 175 -8.15 -14.01 0.05
C ARG A 175 -7.26 -12.98 0.78
N PRO A 176 -7.35 -11.66 0.50
CA PRO A 176 -6.68 -10.65 1.33
C PRO A 176 -7.01 -10.81 2.82
N LYS A 177 -8.29 -11.01 3.16
CA LYS A 177 -8.74 -11.22 4.55
C LYS A 177 -8.11 -12.44 5.21
N TYR A 178 -8.02 -13.57 4.51
CA TYR A 178 -7.31 -14.77 4.96
C TYR A 178 -5.83 -14.45 5.25
N ILE A 179 -5.15 -13.80 4.30
CA ILE A 179 -3.73 -13.44 4.43
C ILE A 179 -3.50 -12.50 5.62
N ILE A 180 -4.43 -11.56 5.88
CA ILE A 180 -4.36 -10.62 7.00
C ILE A 180 -4.71 -11.29 8.34
N GLY A 181 -5.44 -12.41 8.32
CA GLY A 181 -5.83 -13.16 9.53
C GLY A 181 -7.23 -12.81 10.07
N TYR A 182 -8.17 -12.47 9.19
CA TYR A 182 -9.58 -12.26 9.56
C TYR A 182 -10.23 -13.61 9.95
N PRO A 183 -10.85 -13.73 11.14
CA PRO A 183 -11.46 -14.99 11.58
C PRO A 183 -12.55 -15.52 10.64
N GLU A 184 -13.35 -14.62 10.05
CA GLU A 184 -14.43 -14.96 9.13
C GLU A 184 -13.95 -15.43 7.75
N SER A 185 -12.66 -15.29 7.47
CA SER A 185 -12.02 -15.77 6.24
C SER A 185 -10.96 -16.83 6.54
N SER A 186 -11.11 -17.60 7.61
CA SER A 186 -10.20 -18.70 7.94
C SER A 186 -10.22 -19.80 6.86
N SER A 187 -9.22 -20.68 6.88
CA SER A 187 -9.11 -21.80 5.92
C SER A 187 -10.34 -22.71 5.90
N GLU A 188 -11.08 -22.80 7.00
CA GLU A 188 -12.29 -23.60 7.13
C GLU A 188 -13.54 -22.89 6.59
N GLN A 189 -13.47 -21.57 6.42
CA GLN A 189 -14.60 -20.72 6.00
C GLN A 189 -14.53 -20.32 4.53
N VAL A 190 -13.38 -20.47 3.88
CA VAL A 190 -13.17 -20.05 2.48
C VAL A 190 -12.91 -21.25 1.57
N ASP A 191 -13.19 -21.06 0.29
CA ASP A 191 -12.87 -22.06 -0.74
C ASP A 191 -11.34 -22.26 -0.83
N ALA A 192 -10.90 -23.52 -0.87
CA ALA A 192 -9.48 -23.88 -0.93
C ALA A 192 -8.76 -23.28 -2.15
N THR A 193 -9.46 -23.02 -3.26
CA THR A 193 -8.88 -22.36 -4.44
C THR A 193 -8.44 -20.93 -4.16
N LEU A 194 -9.09 -20.23 -3.23
CA LEU A 194 -8.65 -18.90 -2.77
C LEU A 194 -7.35 -18.95 -1.97
N LEU A 195 -6.93 -20.13 -1.52
CA LEU A 195 -5.71 -20.35 -0.75
C LEU A 195 -4.53 -20.81 -1.64
N ALA A 196 -4.76 -20.97 -2.94
CA ALA A 196 -3.75 -21.43 -3.88
C ALA A 196 -2.52 -20.50 -3.87
N HIS A 197 -1.34 -21.10 -3.79
CA HIS A 197 -0.04 -20.42 -3.83
C HIS A 197 0.13 -19.29 -2.79
N THR A 198 -0.56 -19.37 -1.65
CA THR A 198 -0.40 -18.39 -0.55
C THR A 198 1.00 -18.43 0.07
N ASP A 199 1.73 -19.52 -0.08
CA ASP A 199 3.16 -19.64 0.23
C ASP A 199 4.06 -18.75 -0.64
N VAL A 200 3.61 -18.37 -1.84
CA VAL A 200 4.32 -17.47 -2.77
C VAL A 200 3.78 -16.04 -2.68
N TYR A 201 2.45 -15.89 -2.69
CA TYR A 201 1.79 -14.59 -2.82
C TYR A 201 1.23 -14.02 -1.51
N GLY A 202 1.36 -14.76 -0.40
CA GLY A 202 0.94 -14.33 0.94
C GLY A 202 2.06 -13.69 1.75
N VAL A 203 2.07 -14.02 3.04
CA VAL A 203 3.01 -13.51 4.05
C VAL A 203 4.44 -13.98 3.74
N GLY A 204 5.39 -13.05 3.77
CA GLY A 204 6.79 -13.33 3.54
C GLY A 204 7.51 -14.02 4.72
N PRO A 205 8.65 -14.67 4.48
CA PRO A 205 9.35 -15.46 5.48
C PRO A 205 10.31 -14.64 6.37
N LYS A 206 10.43 -13.32 6.17
CA LYS A 206 11.49 -12.51 6.81
C LYS A 206 11.08 -11.87 8.13
N ARG A 207 9.83 -11.41 8.24
CA ARG A 207 9.30 -10.78 9.45
C ARG A 207 7.90 -11.31 9.74
N PRO A 208 7.54 -11.59 11.00
CA PRO A 208 6.20 -12.07 11.34
C PRO A 208 5.10 -11.07 10.98
N LEU A 209 3.98 -11.55 10.45
CA LEU A 209 2.80 -10.70 10.21
C LEU A 209 2.31 -10.04 11.51
N ALA A 210 2.32 -10.77 12.64
CA ALA A 210 1.89 -10.24 13.92
C ALA A 210 2.71 -9.02 14.38
N GLU A 211 4.01 -8.98 14.04
CA GLU A 211 4.87 -7.81 14.30
C GLU A 211 4.40 -6.60 13.48
N TYR A 212 4.12 -6.81 12.19
CA TYR A 212 3.59 -5.75 11.32
C TYR A 212 2.27 -5.20 11.85
N MET A 213 1.30 -6.08 12.15
CA MET A 213 -0.03 -5.67 12.62
C MET A 213 0.04 -4.88 13.93
N ALA A 214 0.91 -5.30 14.87
CA ALA A 214 1.16 -4.55 16.10
C ALA A 214 1.85 -3.20 15.84
N MET A 215 2.84 -3.15 14.94
CA MET A 215 3.57 -1.92 14.59
C MET A 215 2.65 -0.86 13.97
N VAL A 216 1.66 -1.27 13.18
CA VAL A 216 0.70 -0.38 12.51
C VAL A 216 -0.63 -0.27 13.24
N GLY A 217 -0.75 -0.90 14.42
CA GLY A 217 -1.91 -0.78 15.29
C GLY A 217 -3.22 -1.31 14.70
N LEU A 218 -3.17 -2.40 13.93
CA LEU A 218 -4.35 -3.04 13.33
C LEU A 218 -4.71 -4.35 14.03
N ASP A 219 -5.96 -4.47 14.46
CA ASP A 219 -6.53 -5.71 14.97
C ASP A 219 -7.68 -6.18 14.05
N PRO A 220 -7.46 -7.20 13.20
CA PRO A 220 -8.48 -7.71 12.29
C PRO A 220 -9.54 -8.58 12.98
N VAL A 221 -9.36 -8.95 14.24
CA VAL A 221 -10.36 -9.70 15.03
C VAL A 221 -11.34 -8.70 15.65
N ALA A 222 -10.81 -7.69 16.33
CA ALA A 222 -11.62 -6.64 16.96
C ALA A 222 -12.14 -5.59 15.96
N LYS A 223 -11.58 -5.55 14.73
CA LYS A 223 -11.80 -4.50 13.72
C LYS A 223 -11.41 -3.12 14.24
N GLU A 224 -10.33 -3.06 15.01
CA GLU A 224 -9.84 -1.84 15.64
C GLU A 224 -8.55 -1.35 14.97
N ALA A 225 -8.47 -0.03 14.77
CA ALA A 225 -7.28 0.64 14.26
C ALA A 225 -6.83 1.72 15.24
N SER A 226 -5.57 1.65 15.67
CA SER A 226 -4.95 2.59 16.61
C SER A 226 -4.16 3.68 15.90
N ARG A 227 -3.95 4.80 16.58
CA ARG A 227 -3.10 5.89 16.07
C ARG A 227 -1.64 5.47 16.01
N ILE A 228 -0.97 5.78 14.90
CA ILE A 228 0.43 5.45 14.65
C ILE A 228 1.32 6.68 14.94
N ASP A 229 1.58 6.95 16.21
CA ASP A 229 2.30 8.17 16.66
C ASP A 229 3.71 8.30 16.09
N TRP A 230 4.42 7.18 15.96
CA TRP A 230 5.77 7.12 15.42
C TRP A 230 5.80 7.62 13.96
N CYS A 231 4.76 7.28 13.19
CA CYS A 231 4.61 7.74 11.81
C CYS A 231 4.35 9.23 11.77
N VAL A 232 3.48 9.75 12.65
CA VAL A 232 3.14 11.18 12.72
C VAL A 232 4.35 12.04 13.11
N LYS A 233 5.23 11.52 13.97
CA LYS A 233 6.42 12.24 14.44
C LYS A 233 7.67 12.06 13.58
N CYS A 234 7.64 11.18 12.57
CA CYS A 234 8.82 10.79 11.79
C CYS A 234 9.90 10.13 12.67
N GLU A 235 9.46 9.38 13.69
CA GLU A 235 10.34 8.68 14.62
C GLU A 235 10.20 7.19 14.33
N ALA A 236 11.21 6.54 13.74
CA ALA A 236 11.09 5.13 13.36
C ALA A 236 10.81 4.23 14.60
N PRO A 237 9.91 3.23 14.50
CA PRO A 237 9.56 2.35 15.61
C PRO A 237 10.67 1.32 15.84
N ARG A 238 11.68 1.67 16.64
CA ARG A 238 12.91 0.88 16.92
C ARG A 238 13.71 0.51 15.64
N PRO A 239 15.03 0.27 15.74
CA PRO A 239 15.81 -0.07 14.55
C PRO A 239 15.43 -1.47 14.05
N VAL A 240 14.93 -1.53 12.82
CA VAL A 240 14.72 -2.78 12.07
C VAL A 240 16.09 -3.27 11.61
N THR A 241 16.38 -4.55 11.84
CA THR A 241 17.65 -5.15 11.42
C THR A 241 17.75 -5.10 9.89
N PRO A 242 18.84 -4.56 9.30
CA PRO A 242 18.99 -4.51 7.85
C PRO A 242 18.94 -5.91 7.23
N PHE A 243 18.23 -6.05 6.11
CA PHE A 243 18.18 -7.30 5.34
C PHE A 243 19.36 -7.37 4.36
N GLU A 244 19.99 -8.53 4.20
CA GLU A 244 21.04 -8.80 3.21
C GLU A 244 20.52 -9.73 2.11
N LEU A 245 20.85 -9.42 0.84
CA LEU A 245 20.32 -10.17 -0.31
C LEU A 245 21.10 -11.48 -0.36
N PRO A 246 20.46 -12.61 -0.69
CA PRO A 246 21.20 -13.74 -1.23
C PRO A 246 22.01 -13.23 -2.45
N PRO A 247 23.29 -13.62 -2.62
CA PRO A 247 24.20 -13.07 -3.63
C PRO A 247 23.72 -13.07 -5.09
N GLN A 248 22.62 -13.76 -5.40
CA GLN A 248 22.14 -14.02 -6.75
C GLN A 248 21.07 -13.03 -7.26
N ALA A 249 20.60 -12.08 -6.44
CA ALA A 249 19.53 -11.15 -6.83
C ALA A 249 20.02 -9.74 -7.26
N VAL A 250 21.33 -9.56 -7.45
CA VAL A 250 21.98 -8.28 -7.84
C VAL A 250 22.64 -8.38 -9.23
N GLN A 251 21.99 -9.03 -10.19
CA GLN A 251 22.40 -8.98 -11.60
C GLN A 251 21.33 -8.31 -12.44
#